data_AF-A0A2N1QNU0-F1
#
_entry.id   AF-A0A2N1QNU0-F1
#
_cell.length_a   1.000
_cell.length_b   1.000
_cell.length_c   1.000
_cell.angle_alpha   90.00
_cell.angle_beta   90.00
_cell.angle_gamma   90.00
#
_symmetry.space_group_name_H-M   'P 1'
#
loop_
_entity.id
_entity.type
_entity.pdbx_description
1 polymer ?
#
loop_
_entity_poly.entity_id
_entity_poly.type
_entity_poly.pdbx_seq_one_letter_code
_entity_poly.pdbx_strand_id
1 'polypeptide(L)'
;MHAAVWSRRKPSAPGISRAVQSSPGKEFENMFNAKVNTRFFGLLGNPVGQSAAPFMHNSVYQKLGLDMLYVPLELEMESLETVVRTMQLFNYAGTGVTMPFKTQVHKYIDGLADSARYTEVVNTIVIGKDGRKIG
;
A
#
# COMPACT_ATOMS: atom_id res chain seq x y z
N MET A 1 -41.56 -49.88 -39.43
CA MET A 1 -40.14 -49.48 -39.28
C MET A 1 -39.93 -49.06 -37.84
N HIS A 2 -39.32 -49.92 -37.02
CA HIS A 2 -39.05 -49.70 -35.60
C HIS A 2 -37.72 -48.94 -35.44
N ALA A 3 -37.71 -47.82 -34.72
CA ALA A 3 -36.49 -47.13 -34.30
C ALA A 3 -36.27 -47.37 -32.79
N ALA A 4 -35.13 -47.97 -32.45
CA ALA A 4 -34.70 -48.19 -31.07
C ALA A 4 -34.03 -46.91 -30.54
N VAL A 5 -34.53 -46.38 -29.41
CA VAL A 5 -33.89 -45.27 -28.68
C VAL A 5 -33.14 -45.84 -27.49
N TRP A 6 -31.82 -45.73 -27.53
CA TRP A 6 -30.90 -46.16 -26.48
C TRP A 6 -30.79 -45.08 -25.39
N SER A 7 -31.23 -45.36 -24.17
CA SER A 7 -31.11 -44.42 -23.06
C SER A 7 -29.67 -44.42 -22.50
N ARG A 8 -28.89 -43.37 -22.78
CA ARG A 8 -27.61 -43.14 -22.09
C ARG A 8 -27.88 -42.60 -20.68
N ARG A 9 -27.59 -43.41 -19.65
CA ARG A 9 -27.44 -42.92 -18.26
C ARG A 9 -26.26 -41.94 -18.22
N LYS A 10 -26.48 -40.73 -17.68
CA LYS A 10 -25.38 -39.81 -17.34
C LYS A 10 -24.63 -40.38 -16.12
N PRO A 11 -23.29 -40.43 -16.12
CA PRO A 11 -22.54 -40.81 -14.93
C PRO A 11 -22.60 -39.69 -13.90
N SER A 12 -22.92 -40.05 -12.65
CA SER A 12 -22.86 -39.18 -11.48
C SER A 12 -21.40 -38.82 -11.18
N ALA A 13 -21.05 -37.54 -11.28
CA ALA A 13 -19.73 -37.06 -10.87
C ALA A 13 -19.55 -37.18 -9.34
N PRO A 14 -18.38 -37.61 -8.85
CA PRO A 14 -18.10 -37.74 -7.42
C PRO A 14 -18.05 -36.35 -6.76
N GLY A 15 -18.53 -36.30 -5.51
CA GLY A 15 -18.79 -35.08 -4.74
C GLY A 15 -17.63 -34.10 -4.70
N ILE A 16 -17.84 -32.94 -5.30
CA ILE A 16 -17.06 -31.74 -5.00
C ILE A 16 -17.51 -31.31 -3.60
N SER A 17 -16.64 -31.47 -2.61
CA SER A 17 -16.86 -30.90 -1.28
C SER A 17 -17.21 -29.42 -1.46
N ARG A 18 -18.33 -28.97 -0.90
CA ARG A 18 -18.64 -27.55 -0.77
C ARG A 18 -17.44 -26.87 -0.11
N ALA A 19 -16.58 -26.25 -0.92
CA ALA A 19 -15.71 -25.21 -0.42
C ALA A 19 -16.65 -24.21 0.24
N VAL A 20 -16.48 -23.99 1.54
CA VAL A 20 -17.12 -22.91 2.26
C VAL A 20 -16.67 -21.63 1.57
N GLN A 21 -17.48 -21.14 0.63
CA GLN A 21 -17.50 -19.73 0.26
C GLN A 21 -18.07 -19.01 1.49
N SER A 22 -17.26 -18.87 2.54
CA SER A 22 -17.52 -17.81 3.51
C SER A 22 -17.22 -16.53 2.77
N SER A 23 -18.26 -15.78 2.42
CA SER A 23 -18.11 -14.36 2.09
C SER A 23 -17.15 -13.76 3.11
N PRO A 24 -16.15 -12.96 2.69
CA PRO A 24 -15.25 -12.32 3.64
C PRO A 24 -16.11 -11.63 4.69
N GLY A 25 -15.87 -11.91 5.99
CA GLY A 25 -16.67 -11.31 7.05
C GLY A 25 -16.65 -9.77 6.92
N LYS A 26 -17.60 -9.07 7.55
CA LYS A 26 -17.64 -7.58 7.53
C LYS A 26 -16.29 -6.90 7.85
N GLU A 27 -15.41 -7.60 8.57
CA GLU A 27 -14.02 -7.18 8.83
C GLU A 27 -13.15 -7.13 7.57
N PHE A 28 -13.28 -8.07 6.64
CA PHE A 28 -12.59 -8.06 5.35
C PHE A 28 -13.16 -7.02 4.39
N GLU A 29 -14.48 -6.79 4.39
CA GLU A 29 -15.12 -5.75 3.57
C GLU A 29 -14.61 -4.34 3.94
N ASN A 30 -14.33 -4.11 5.22
CA ASN A 30 -13.79 -2.83 5.69
C ASN A 30 -12.27 -2.70 5.55
N MET A 31 -11.54 -3.79 5.26
CA MET A 31 -10.07 -3.79 5.25
C MET A 31 -9.47 -2.92 4.13
N PHE A 32 -10.23 -2.63 3.08
CA PHE A 32 -9.79 -1.82 1.94
C PHE A 32 -10.70 -0.62 1.63
N ASN A 33 -11.60 -0.25 2.55
CA ASN A 33 -12.58 0.81 2.32
C ASN A 33 -12.03 2.19 2.71
N ALA A 34 -11.08 2.70 1.92
CA ALA A 34 -10.54 4.04 2.11
C ALA A 34 -11.62 5.11 1.90
N LYS A 35 -11.63 6.11 2.79
CA LYS A 35 -12.53 7.27 2.80
C LYS A 35 -11.82 8.51 2.26
N VAL A 36 -12.59 9.56 1.99
CA VAL A 36 -12.05 10.86 1.55
C VAL A 36 -11.05 11.48 2.53
N ASN A 37 -11.09 11.11 3.81
CA ASN A 37 -10.20 11.62 4.85
C ASN A 37 -9.10 10.62 5.26
N THR A 38 -9.05 9.44 4.65
CA THR A 38 -7.99 8.45 4.93
C THR A 38 -6.64 9.09 4.70
N ARG A 39 -5.74 8.94 5.67
CA ARG A 39 -4.37 9.48 5.59
C ARG A 39 -3.46 8.44 4.96
N PHE A 40 -2.75 8.86 3.92
CA PHE A 40 -1.82 7.99 3.23
C PHE A 40 -0.41 8.09 3.82
N PHE A 41 0.23 6.93 3.88
CA PHE A 41 1.64 6.76 4.14
C PHE A 41 2.26 5.95 3.02
N GLY A 42 3.55 6.14 2.78
CA GLY A 42 4.26 5.48 1.69
C GLY A 42 5.55 4.82 2.13
N LEU A 43 6.06 3.89 1.31
CA LEU A 43 7.48 3.56 1.25
C LEU A 43 8.01 3.89 -0.14
N LEU A 44 8.80 4.95 -0.22
CA LEU A 44 9.43 5.46 -1.43
C LEU A 44 10.76 4.74 -1.70
N GLY A 45 10.92 4.12 -2.86
CA GLY A 45 12.17 3.44 -3.23
C GLY A 45 12.08 2.76 -4.58
N ASN A 46 13.14 2.08 -4.99
CA ASN A 46 13.12 1.19 -6.15
C ASN A 46 14.28 0.18 -6.06
N PRO A 47 14.02 -1.14 -5.98
CA PRO A 47 12.71 -1.80 -5.85
C PRO A 47 12.19 -1.80 -4.40
N VAL A 48 10.86 -1.83 -4.22
CA VAL A 48 10.19 -1.90 -2.91
C VAL A 48 9.13 -3.00 -2.80
N GLY A 49 8.84 -3.73 -3.89
CA GLY A 49 7.82 -4.79 -3.90
C GLY A 49 8.03 -5.92 -2.88
N GLN A 50 9.26 -6.16 -2.41
CA GLN A 50 9.59 -7.18 -1.40
C GLN A 50 9.57 -6.64 0.04
N SER A 51 9.23 -5.37 0.24
CA SER A 51 9.23 -4.76 1.58
C SER A 51 8.06 -5.27 2.42
N ALA A 52 8.35 -5.68 3.65
CA ALA A 52 7.32 -6.02 4.64
C ALA A 52 6.64 -4.78 5.25
N ALA A 53 7.16 -3.57 5.02
CA ALA A 53 6.67 -2.35 5.66
C ALA A 53 5.17 -2.09 5.41
N PRO A 54 4.63 -2.20 4.17
CA PRO A 54 3.19 -2.00 3.95
C PRO A 54 2.33 -2.98 4.76
N PHE A 55 2.70 -4.26 4.79
CA PHE A 55 1.98 -5.25 5.58
C PHE A 55 2.02 -4.94 7.08
N MET A 56 3.20 -4.64 7.61
CA MET A 56 3.37 -4.34 9.03
C MET A 56 2.58 -3.10 9.46
N HIS A 57 2.71 -1.99 8.72
CA HIS A 57 2.02 -0.74 9.06
C HIS A 57 0.51 -0.87 8.95
N ASN A 58 0.00 -1.44 7.86
CA ASN A 58 -1.45 -1.62 7.67
C ASN A 58 -2.05 -2.54 8.75
N SER A 59 -1.34 -3.60 9.14
CA SER A 59 -1.77 -4.49 10.23
C SER A 59 -1.90 -3.73 11.56
N VAL A 60 -0.96 -2.82 11.85
CA VAL A 60 -1.02 -1.98 13.05
C VAL A 60 -2.15 -0.95 12.96
N TYR A 61 -2.31 -0.28 11.82
CA TYR A 61 -3.40 0.68 11.61
C TYR A 61 -4.77 0.04 11.78
N GLN A 62 -4.97 -1.16 11.21
CA GLN A 62 -6.19 -1.92 11.37
C GLN A 62 -6.44 -2.30 12.83
N LYS A 63 -5.44 -2.84 13.53
CA LYS A 63 -5.57 -3.21 14.96
C LYS A 63 -5.89 -2.03 15.85
N LEU A 64 -5.43 -0.83 15.49
CA LEU A 64 -5.68 0.41 16.23
C LEU A 64 -6.93 1.16 15.75
N GLY A 65 -7.64 0.66 14.73
CA GLY A 65 -8.80 1.35 14.14
C GLY A 65 -8.47 2.70 13.51
N LEU A 66 -7.24 2.89 13.02
CA LEU A 66 -6.79 4.12 12.40
C LEU A 66 -7.17 4.17 10.92
N ASP A 67 -7.77 5.28 10.49
CA ASP A 67 -8.12 5.55 9.08
C ASP A 67 -6.87 5.95 8.27
N MET A 68 -5.98 5.00 8.11
CA MET A 68 -4.65 5.17 7.51
C MET A 68 -4.32 4.01 6.58
N LEU A 69 -3.64 4.31 5.47
CA LEU A 69 -3.15 3.30 4.53
C LEU A 69 -1.69 3.54 4.20
N TYR A 70 -0.88 2.50 4.31
CA TYR A 70 0.52 2.49 3.95
C TYR A 70 0.72 1.75 2.62
N VAL A 71 1.28 2.41 1.62
CA VAL A 71 1.45 1.86 0.26
C VAL A 71 2.91 1.84 -0.19
N PRO A 72 3.36 0.80 -0.93
CA PRO A 72 4.65 0.87 -1.60
C PRO A 72 4.59 1.86 -2.77
N LEU A 73 5.61 2.72 -2.89
CA LEU A 73 5.75 3.72 -3.94
C LEU A 73 7.06 3.48 -4.69
N GLU A 74 6.97 2.68 -5.75
CA GLU A 74 8.09 2.40 -6.64
C GLU A 74 8.15 3.46 -7.75
N LEU A 75 9.28 4.14 -7.89
CA LEU A 75 9.46 5.20 -8.89
C LEU A 75 10.88 5.20 -9.46
N GLU A 76 11.06 5.83 -10.61
CA GLU A 76 12.39 6.09 -11.18
C GLU A 76 12.99 7.38 -10.60
N MET A 77 14.33 7.47 -10.57
CA MET A 77 15.05 8.54 -9.90
C MET A 77 14.64 9.95 -10.37
N GLU A 78 14.35 10.08 -11.66
CA GLU A 78 13.93 11.30 -12.35
C GLU A 78 12.56 11.79 -11.86
N SER A 79 11.73 10.90 -11.33
CA SER A 79 10.40 11.23 -10.80
C SER A 79 10.43 11.63 -9.32
N LEU A 80 11.56 11.43 -8.63
CA LEU A 80 11.64 11.64 -7.18
C LEU A 80 11.24 13.06 -6.77
N GLU A 81 11.78 14.07 -7.47
CA GLU A 81 11.47 15.47 -7.18
C GLU A 81 9.97 15.75 -7.32
N THR A 82 9.41 15.42 -8.49
CA THR A 82 8.01 15.67 -8.81
C THR A 82 7.10 15.02 -7.79
N VAL A 83 7.35 13.75 -7.45
CA VAL A 83 6.53 13.02 -6.48
C VAL A 83 6.64 13.67 -5.11
N VAL A 84 7.85 13.87 -4.57
CA VAL A 84 8.06 14.42 -3.22
C VAL A 84 7.46 15.82 -3.10
N ARG A 85 7.61 16.67 -4.13
CA ARG A 85 7.05 18.02 -4.15
C ARG A 85 5.54 18.08 -4.27
N THR A 86 4.87 17.01 -4.68
CA THR A 86 3.41 16.99 -4.89
C THR A 86 2.68 16.15 -3.84
N MET A 87 3.36 15.38 -2.99
CA MET A 87 2.71 14.52 -1.99
C MET A 87 1.71 15.26 -1.10
N GLN A 88 1.98 16.51 -0.71
CA GLN A 88 1.08 17.31 0.13
C GLN A 88 -0.22 17.73 -0.56
N LEU A 89 -0.31 17.62 -1.89
CA LEU A 89 -1.55 17.87 -2.64
C LEU A 89 -2.55 16.72 -2.47
N PHE A 90 -2.07 15.57 -1.99
CA PHE A 90 -2.86 14.41 -1.63
C PHE A 90 -2.95 14.30 -0.10
N ASN A 91 -3.77 13.38 0.40
CA ASN A 91 -3.90 13.11 1.85
C ASN A 91 -2.67 12.41 2.48
N TYR A 92 -1.46 12.57 1.92
CA TYR A 92 -0.27 12.00 2.53
C TYR A 92 0.07 12.72 3.84
N ALA A 93 0.40 11.91 4.85
CA ALA A 93 0.92 12.38 6.13
C ALA A 93 2.43 12.15 6.27
N GLY A 94 2.99 11.27 5.46
CA GLY A 94 4.42 11.00 5.44
C GLY A 94 4.78 9.82 4.55
N THR A 95 6.07 9.58 4.41
CA THR A 95 6.58 8.39 3.71
C THR A 95 7.88 7.94 4.32
N GLY A 96 8.05 6.63 4.46
CA GLY A 96 9.37 6.04 4.55
C GLY A 96 10.11 6.27 3.22
N VAL A 97 11.42 6.35 3.29
CA VAL A 97 12.31 6.46 2.13
C VAL A 97 13.35 5.35 2.24
N THR A 98 13.55 4.63 1.15
CA THR A 98 14.56 3.57 1.06
C THR A 98 15.47 3.77 -0.15
N MET A 99 16.38 2.82 -0.38
CA MET A 99 17.28 2.86 -1.52
C MET A 99 16.50 3.01 -2.84
N PRO A 100 17.04 3.75 -3.81
CA PRO A 100 18.30 4.52 -3.75
C PRO A 100 18.12 5.98 -3.26
N PHE A 101 16.95 6.34 -2.73
CA PHE A 101 16.54 7.75 -2.59
C PHE A 101 16.96 8.45 -1.31
N LYS A 102 17.39 7.70 -0.30
CA LYS A 102 17.69 8.24 1.04
C LYS A 102 18.67 9.42 1.04
N THR A 103 19.64 9.42 0.12
CA THR A 103 20.69 10.45 0.01
C THR A 103 20.35 11.58 -0.95
N GLN A 104 19.25 11.47 -1.71
CA GLN A 104 18.86 12.49 -2.71
C GLN A 104 17.63 13.28 -2.27
N VAL A 105 16.77 12.67 -1.46
CA VAL A 105 15.45 13.23 -1.15
C VAL A 105 15.51 14.51 -0.33
N HIS A 106 16.60 14.75 0.42
CA HIS A 106 16.78 15.97 1.20
C HIS A 106 16.76 17.24 0.34
N LYS A 107 17.06 17.13 -0.97
CA LYS A 107 17.04 18.25 -1.92
C LYS A 107 15.63 18.76 -2.25
N TYR A 108 14.60 17.95 -1.95
CA TYR A 108 13.21 18.18 -2.39
C TYR A 108 12.24 18.42 -1.22
N ILE A 109 12.75 18.54 0.00
CA ILE A 109 11.97 18.76 1.22
C ILE A 109 12.32 20.10 1.87
N ASP A 110 11.50 20.54 2.83
CA ASP A 110 11.51 21.90 3.37
C ASP A 110 12.40 22.05 4.62
N GLY A 111 12.97 20.96 5.12
CA GLY A 111 13.87 20.96 6.27
C GLY A 111 14.30 19.56 6.70
N LEU A 112 15.29 19.53 7.58
CA LEU A 112 15.84 18.30 8.16
C LEU A 112 15.72 18.34 9.69
N ALA A 113 15.39 17.20 10.27
CA ALA A 113 15.60 16.89 11.67
C ALA A 113 17.10 16.85 11.98
N ASP A 114 17.46 17.05 13.25
CA ASP A 114 18.86 17.19 13.66
C ASP A 114 19.73 15.99 13.25
N SER A 115 19.20 14.77 13.35
CA SER A 115 19.91 13.55 12.92
C SER A 115 20.21 13.52 11.42
N ALA A 116 19.30 14.01 10.59
CA ALA A 116 19.45 14.03 9.14
C ALA A 116 20.37 15.18 8.69
N ARG A 117 20.52 16.26 9.46
CA ARG A 117 21.48 17.34 9.16
C ARG A 117 22.93 16.89 9.14
N TYR A 118 23.29 15.89 9.95
CA TYR A 118 24.66 15.38 10.02
C TYR A 118 24.96 14.30 8.98
N THR A 119 23.95 13.55 8.55
CA THR A 119 24.13 12.40 7.67
C THR A 119 23.71 12.67 6.23
N GLU A 120 22.84 13.67 6.01
CA GLU A 120 22.14 13.93 4.75
C GLU A 120 21.34 12.71 4.22
N VAL A 121 21.07 11.75 5.10
CA VAL A 121 20.30 10.54 4.83
C VAL A 121 18.94 10.66 5.49
N VAL A 122 17.89 10.69 4.67
CA VAL A 122 16.51 10.79 5.12
C VAL A 122 15.83 9.43 4.93
N ASN A 123 15.37 8.83 6.03
CA ASN A 123 14.61 7.59 6.04
C ASN A 123 13.11 7.81 6.11
N THR A 124 12.68 9.00 6.51
CA THR A 124 11.28 9.29 6.79
C THR A 124 11.03 10.75 6.50
N ILE A 125 10.00 11.02 5.70
CA ILE A 125 9.49 12.36 5.47
C ILE A 125 8.16 12.47 6.20
N VAL A 126 8.03 13.50 7.03
CA VAL A 126 6.78 13.88 7.69
C VAL A 126 6.20 15.09 6.96
N ILE A 127 4.91 15.02 6.61
CA ILE A 127 4.19 16.12 5.96
C ILE A 127 3.29 16.78 7.00
N GLY A 128 3.63 18.02 7.35
CA GLY A 128 2.87 18.86 8.26
C GLY A 128 1.51 19.26 7.69
N LYS A 129 0.61 19.74 8.56
CA LYS A 129 -0.70 20.27 8.14
C LYS A 129 -0.58 21.53 7.27
N ASP A 130 0.55 22.22 7.34
CA ASP A 130 0.95 23.36 6.51
C ASP A 130 1.56 22.92 5.16
N GLY A 131 1.65 21.61 4.89
CA GLY A 131 2.24 21.05 3.68
C GLY A 131 3.77 20.98 3.69
N ARG A 132 4.43 21.41 4.79
CA ARG A 132 5.88 21.33 4.90
C ARG A 132 6.34 19.89 5.08
N LYS A 133 7.42 19.53 4.39
CA LYS A 133 8.07 18.22 4.41
C LYS A 133 9.34 18.30 5.24
N ILE A 134 9.40 17.56 6.34
CA ILE A 134 10.58 17.47 7.19
C ILE A 134 11.13 16.04 7.13
N GLY A 135 12.43 15.90 6.89
CA GLY A 135 13.14 14.62 6.74
C GLY A 135 14.09 14.32 7.88
#